data_AF-A0A6N8ZWB8-F1
#
_entry.id   AF-A0A6N8ZWB8-F1
#
_cell.length_a   1.000
_cell.length_b   1.000
_cell.length_c   1.000
_cell.angle_alpha   90.00
_cell.angle_beta   90.00
_cell.angle_gamma   90.00
#
_symmetry.space_group_name_H-M   'P 1'
#
loop_
_entity.id
_entity.type
_entity.pdbx_description
1 polymer ?
#
loop_
_entity_poly.entity_id
_entity_poly.type
_entity_poly.pdbx_seq_one_letter_code
_entity_poly.pdbx_strand_id
1 'polypeptide(L)'
;MMLQRATSRFALPTLAALAATLLLTSCATTDSEESAASRPGRIARFPHNMANADCFFQNRIDNFEVLNETNLLVFDGRRRVYHVEISPPSMDLRHAYGIQFRSSTGRVCGNPGERLQISGGTFGAFPLSVTGVYRLDAVTQTAVRAHFGQAVAQPPLPEDEDAGAIEELVTEIEEEEN
;
A
#
# COMPACT_ATOMS: atom_id res chain seq x y z
N MET A 1 -27.42 49.76 -39.85
CA MET A 1 -26.88 48.37 -39.72
C MET A 1 -28.07 47.48 -39.34
N MET A 2 -28.77 46.96 -40.36
CA MET A 2 -28.72 45.54 -40.80
C MET A 2 -29.28 44.59 -39.73
N LEU A 3 -30.57 44.23 -39.84
CA LEU A 3 -31.09 42.94 -40.37
C LEU A 3 -30.97 41.81 -39.30
N GLN A 4 -31.95 40.95 -38.99
CA GLN A 4 -33.19 40.57 -39.64
C GLN A 4 -34.02 39.70 -38.67
N ARG A 5 -35.35 39.80 -38.75
CA ARG A 5 -36.30 38.81 -38.20
C ARG A 5 -36.15 37.48 -38.93
N ALA A 6 -36.28 36.36 -38.22
CA ALA A 6 -36.70 35.10 -38.82
C ALA A 6 -37.47 34.25 -37.81
N THR A 7 -38.79 34.45 -37.78
CA THR A 7 -39.75 33.39 -37.49
C THR A 7 -39.96 32.59 -38.78
N SER A 8 -39.81 31.27 -38.77
CA SER A 8 -40.72 30.42 -39.55
C SER A 8 -40.61 28.95 -39.15
N ARG A 9 -41.81 28.37 -39.03
CA ARG A 9 -42.15 26.95 -38.93
C ARG A 9 -41.94 26.26 -40.28
N PHE A 10 -42.22 24.94 -40.29
CA PHE A 10 -42.35 24.01 -41.44
C PHE A 10 -41.01 23.39 -41.88
N ALA A 11 -40.88 22.09 -42.12
CA ALA A 11 -41.83 20.98 -42.23
C ALA A 11 -41.07 19.65 -42.03
N LEU A 12 -41.75 18.62 -41.54
CA LEU A 12 -41.37 17.23 -41.86
C LEU A 12 -41.71 16.94 -43.34
N PRO A 13 -40.98 16.01 -43.97
CA PRO A 13 -41.69 14.81 -44.36
C PRO A 13 -40.93 13.50 -44.11
N THR A 14 -41.78 12.48 -44.10
CA THR A 14 -41.68 11.04 -43.86
C THR A 14 -40.85 10.21 -44.85
N LEU A 15 -40.39 9.04 -44.35
CA LEU A 15 -40.37 7.70 -44.96
C LEU A 15 -39.44 7.40 -46.15
N ALA A 16 -38.42 6.55 -45.90
CA ALA A 16 -38.12 5.28 -46.60
C ALA A 16 -36.77 4.75 -46.08
N ALA A 17 -36.74 3.83 -45.09
CA ALA A 17 -36.76 2.38 -45.30
C ALA A 17 -35.59 1.86 -46.17
N LEU A 18 -34.48 1.48 -45.54
CA LEU A 18 -33.69 0.35 -45.98
C LEU A 18 -33.10 -0.36 -44.77
N ALA A 19 -33.65 -1.55 -44.55
CA ALA A 19 -33.25 -2.51 -43.55
C ALA A 19 -31.84 -3.04 -43.85
N ALA A 20 -30.97 -2.99 -42.84
CA ALA A 20 -29.86 -3.90 -42.70
C ALA A 20 -29.66 -4.18 -41.20
N THR A 21 -30.57 -4.99 -40.68
CA THR A 21 -30.42 -5.71 -39.42
C THR A 21 -29.20 -6.62 -39.48
N LEU A 22 -28.18 -6.33 -38.68
CA LEU A 22 -27.23 -7.33 -38.16
C LEU A 22 -26.96 -7.00 -36.69
N LEU A 23 -27.79 -7.63 -35.86
CA LEU A 23 -27.62 -7.76 -34.42
C LEU A 23 -26.41 -8.66 -34.14
N LEU A 24 -25.41 -8.13 -33.45
CA LEU A 24 -24.49 -8.95 -32.64
C LEU A 24 -24.45 -8.38 -31.22
N THR A 25 -25.56 -8.59 -30.52
CA THR A 25 -25.58 -8.77 -29.06
C THR A 25 -24.78 -10.02 -28.73
N SER A 26 -23.52 -9.86 -28.33
CA SER A 26 -22.80 -10.90 -27.59
C SER A 26 -22.72 -10.47 -26.14
N CYS A 27 -23.66 -10.99 -25.33
CA CYS A 27 -23.50 -11.11 -23.90
C CYS A 27 -22.96 -12.53 -23.65
N ALA A 28 -21.67 -12.63 -23.35
CA ALA A 28 -21.14 -13.76 -22.62
C ALA A 28 -20.52 -13.19 -21.35
N THR A 29 -21.33 -13.15 -20.28
CA THR A 29 -20.82 -13.19 -18.92
C THR A 29 -20.19 -14.56 -18.74
N THR A 30 -18.88 -14.57 -18.59
CA THR A 30 -18.13 -15.68 -18.03
C THR A 30 -17.38 -15.11 -16.85
N ASP A 31 -18.04 -15.16 -15.69
CA ASP A 31 -17.35 -15.07 -14.41
C ASP A 31 -16.66 -16.41 -14.16
N SER A 32 -15.35 -16.35 -13.96
CA SER A 32 -14.56 -17.08 -12.96
C SER A 32 -13.24 -17.60 -13.53
N GLU A 33 -12.18 -17.18 -12.83
CA GLU A 33 -10.90 -17.87 -12.71
C GLU A 33 -10.00 -17.91 -13.95
N GLU A 34 -9.22 -16.84 -14.12
CA GLU A 34 -7.85 -17.00 -14.63
C GLU A 34 -6.99 -15.90 -14.00
N SER A 35 -6.24 -16.34 -13.00
CA SER A 35 -4.86 -15.95 -12.71
C SER A 35 -4.48 -14.50 -13.04
N ALA A 36 -4.19 -13.75 -11.98
CA ALA A 36 -3.23 -12.65 -12.01
C ALA A 36 -1.86 -13.16 -12.48
N ALA A 37 -1.74 -13.49 -13.76
CA ALA A 37 -0.49 -13.73 -14.45
C ALA A 37 0.23 -12.39 -14.51
N SER A 38 1.11 -12.22 -13.53
CA SER A 38 2.43 -11.59 -13.63
C SER A 38 2.63 -10.78 -14.92
N ARG A 39 2.34 -9.47 -14.85
CA ARG A 39 2.92 -8.50 -15.80
C ARG A 39 4.39 -8.35 -15.42
N PRO A 40 5.36 -8.64 -16.30
CA PRO A 40 6.77 -8.44 -16.00
C PRO A 40 7.01 -6.93 -15.97
N GLY A 41 7.21 -6.39 -14.77
CA GLY A 41 7.45 -4.96 -14.57
C GLY A 41 6.82 -4.35 -13.31
N ARG A 42 5.96 -5.08 -12.58
CA ARG A 42 5.66 -4.69 -11.19
C ARG A 42 6.71 -5.31 -10.27
N ILE A 43 7.58 -4.46 -9.72
CA ILE A 43 8.35 -4.74 -8.51
C ILE A 43 7.40 -5.47 -7.55
N ALA A 44 7.83 -6.62 -7.03
CA ALA A 44 7.03 -7.50 -6.19
C ALA A 44 6.35 -6.64 -5.11
N ARG A 45 5.03 -6.47 -5.21
CA ARG A 45 4.27 -5.89 -4.12
C ARG A 45 4.40 -6.87 -2.97
N PHE A 46 4.73 -6.35 -1.79
CA PHE A 46 4.63 -7.12 -0.58
C PHE A 46 3.23 -7.73 -0.50
N PRO A 47 3.06 -9.01 -0.16
CA PRO A 47 1.75 -9.64 -0.12
C PRO A 47 0.86 -8.91 0.90
N HIS A 48 0.03 -8.00 0.41
CA HIS A 48 -0.90 -7.20 1.20
C HIS A 48 -1.90 -8.06 1.98
N ASN A 49 -2.05 -9.35 1.63
CA ASN A 49 -2.89 -10.28 2.39
C ASN A 49 -2.41 -10.46 3.84
N MET A 50 -1.16 -10.11 4.17
CA MET A 50 -0.66 -10.10 5.55
C MET A 50 -0.94 -8.78 6.28
N ALA A 51 -1.27 -7.70 5.56
CA ALA A 51 -1.38 -6.35 6.11
C ALA A 51 -2.80 -5.78 5.90
N ASN A 52 -3.44 -5.33 6.97
CA ASN A 52 -4.81 -4.84 6.89
C ASN A 52 -4.84 -3.42 6.32
N ALA A 53 -5.61 -3.19 5.25
CA ALA A 53 -5.84 -1.83 4.75
C ALA A 53 -6.47 -0.96 5.86
N ASP A 54 -5.84 0.17 6.16
CA ASP A 54 -6.25 1.08 7.24
C ASP A 54 -5.84 2.52 6.90
N CYS A 55 -6.32 3.49 7.68
CA CYS A 55 -5.95 4.89 7.52
C CYS A 55 -5.33 5.48 8.79
N PHE A 56 -4.36 6.36 8.64
CA PHE A 56 -3.80 7.14 9.74
C PHE A 56 -4.09 8.63 9.59
N PHE A 57 -3.92 9.38 10.68
CA PHE A 57 -4.11 10.84 10.65
C PHE A 57 -2.81 11.53 10.25
N GLN A 58 -2.88 12.43 9.27
CA GLN A 58 -1.68 13.10 8.71
C GLN A 58 -0.91 13.95 9.74
N ASN A 59 -1.53 14.31 10.86
CA ASN A 59 -0.96 15.13 11.94
C ASN A 59 -0.47 14.32 13.15
N ARG A 60 -0.48 12.98 13.09
CA ARG A 60 -0.06 12.10 14.19
C ARG A 60 1.19 11.29 13.85
N ILE A 61 1.96 11.77 12.89
CA ILE A 61 3.15 11.10 12.40
C ILE A 61 4.30 11.51 13.31
N ASP A 62 4.92 10.52 13.93
CA ASP A 62 6.06 10.72 14.82
C ASP A 62 7.37 10.52 14.08
N ASN A 63 7.44 9.44 13.30
CA ASN A 63 8.64 9.09 12.55
C ASN A 63 8.28 8.37 11.25
N PHE A 64 9.26 8.21 10.37
CA PHE A 64 9.17 7.42 9.17
C PHE A 64 10.46 6.66 8.91
N GLU A 65 10.36 5.59 8.13
CA GLU A 65 11.50 4.82 7.66
C GLU A 65 11.29 4.47 6.20
N VAL A 66 12.32 4.66 5.39
CA VAL A 66 12.23 4.47 3.95
C VAL A 66 12.69 3.05 3.62
N LEU A 67 11.82 2.27 2.97
CA LEU A 67 12.13 0.90 2.57
C LEU A 67 12.80 0.85 1.19
N ASN A 68 12.26 1.59 0.22
CA ASN A 68 12.83 1.77 -1.13
C ASN A 68 12.23 3.04 -1.80
N GLU A 69 12.33 3.19 -3.13
CA GLU A 69 11.82 4.38 -3.85
C GLU A 69 10.28 4.49 -3.91
N THR A 70 9.55 3.44 -3.55
CA THR A 70 8.08 3.37 -3.61
C THR A 70 7.41 3.00 -2.30
N ASN A 71 8.17 2.61 -1.28
CA ASN A 71 7.67 2.05 -0.04
C ASN A 71 8.33 2.71 1.16
N LEU A 72 7.53 3.00 2.17
CA LEU A 72 7.98 3.53 3.45
C LEU A 72 7.12 3.00 4.59
N LEU A 73 7.69 2.96 5.78
CA LEU A 73 6.99 2.78 7.05
C LEU A 73 6.71 4.14 7.67
N VAL A 74 5.51 4.31 8.19
CA VAL A 74 5.09 5.49 8.93
C VAL A 74 4.71 5.06 10.34
N PHE A 75 5.30 5.74 11.32
CA PHE A 75 5.04 5.51 12.74
C PHE A 75 4.11 6.59 13.26
N ASP A 76 2.98 6.18 13.84
CA ASP A 76 2.08 7.10 14.52
C ASP A 76 2.44 7.24 16.01
N GLY A 77 2.00 8.34 16.63
CA GLY A 77 2.22 8.59 18.06
C GLY A 77 1.47 7.68 19.03
N ARG A 78 0.81 6.64 18.53
CA ARG A 78 0.19 5.56 19.32
C ARG A 78 0.92 4.23 19.10
N ARG A 79 2.18 4.27 18.67
CA ARG A 79 3.03 3.10 18.39
C ARG A 79 2.46 2.19 17.30
N ARG A 80 1.61 2.72 16.41
CA ARG A 80 1.12 1.97 15.24
C ARG A 80 2.06 2.19 14.09
N VAL A 81 2.27 1.14 13.31
CA VAL A 81 3.13 1.16 12.14
C VAL A 81 2.28 0.92 10.91
N TYR A 82 2.48 1.75 9.90
CA TYR A 82 1.79 1.69 8.64
C TYR A 82 2.80 1.49 7.52
N HIS A 83 2.61 0.48 6.67
CA HIS A 83 3.26 0.40 5.37
C HIS A 83 2.51 1.29 4.40
N VAL A 84 3.24 2.20 3.76
CA VAL A 84 2.71 3.16 2.81
C VAL A 84 3.38 2.93 1.47
N GLU A 85 2.56 2.87 0.44
CA GLU A 85 3.00 2.81 -0.95
C GLU A 85 2.78 4.14 -1.64
N ILE A 86 3.72 4.53 -2.50
CA ILE A 86 3.65 5.76 -3.27
C ILE A 86 3.89 5.54 -4.76
N SER A 87 3.38 6.46 -5.57
CA SER A 87 3.63 6.53 -7.01
C SER A 87 3.63 7.99 -7.49
N PRO A 88 4.53 8.38 -8.40
CA PRO A 88 5.60 7.58 -9.01
C PRO A 88 6.75 7.24 -8.01
N PRO A 89 7.67 6.33 -8.36
CA PRO A 89 8.90 6.12 -7.59
C PRO A 89 9.71 7.42 -7.44
N SER A 90 10.30 7.63 -6.27
CA SER A 90 11.12 8.82 -5.98
C SER A 90 12.49 8.48 -5.44
N MET A 91 13.53 8.92 -6.15
CA MET A 91 14.92 8.80 -5.71
C MET A 91 15.23 9.68 -4.49
N ASP A 92 14.47 10.77 -4.30
CA ASP A 92 14.64 11.70 -3.19
C ASP A 92 14.16 11.11 -1.86
N LEU A 93 13.36 10.04 -1.88
CA LEU A 93 12.83 9.44 -0.66
C LEU A 93 13.95 8.93 0.26
N ARG A 94 15.02 8.35 -0.32
CA ARG A 94 16.20 7.88 0.45
C ARG A 94 16.97 9.00 1.16
N HIS A 95 16.83 10.25 0.70
CA HIS A 95 17.51 11.43 1.26
C HIS A 95 16.55 12.35 2.02
N ALA A 96 15.31 11.91 2.24
CA ALA A 96 14.31 12.68 2.94
C ALA A 96 14.75 12.90 4.40
N TYR A 97 14.88 14.15 4.83
CA TYR A 97 15.01 14.48 6.26
C TYR A 97 13.63 14.68 6.93
N GLY A 98 12.58 14.78 6.12
CA GLY A 98 11.22 14.96 6.61
C GLY A 98 10.21 14.63 5.53
N ILE A 99 9.01 14.22 5.98
CA ILE A 99 7.89 13.95 5.10
C ILE A 99 6.62 14.64 5.60
N GLN A 100 5.73 14.97 4.68
CA GLN A 100 4.43 15.51 5.01
C GLN A 100 3.37 14.92 4.11
N PHE A 101 2.31 14.40 4.74
CA PHE A 101 1.14 13.92 4.01
C PHE A 101 0.07 15.00 3.90
N ARG A 102 -0.64 15.00 2.78
CA ARG A 102 -1.73 15.90 2.48
C ARG A 102 -2.94 15.09 2.02
N SER A 103 -4.00 15.15 2.81
CA SER A 103 -5.32 14.60 2.50
C SER A 103 -6.39 15.67 2.76
N SER A 104 -7.44 15.68 1.94
CA SER A 104 -8.59 16.56 2.12
C SER A 104 -9.41 16.20 3.37
N THR A 105 -9.41 14.94 3.77
CA THR A 105 -10.15 14.43 4.95
C THR A 105 -9.33 14.51 6.24
N GLY A 106 -8.03 14.83 6.13
CA GLY A 106 -7.07 14.75 7.23
C GLY A 106 -6.62 13.33 7.58
N ARG A 107 -7.20 12.30 6.95
CA ARG A 107 -6.77 10.90 7.06
C ARG A 107 -6.17 10.43 5.74
N VAL A 108 -5.11 9.64 5.82
CA VAL A 108 -4.41 9.07 4.66
C VAL A 108 -4.73 7.58 4.63
N CYS A 109 -5.34 7.12 3.54
CA CYS A 109 -5.81 5.76 3.32
C CYS A 109 -5.23 5.13 2.02
N GLY A 110 -4.53 5.90 1.19
CA GLY A 110 -4.16 5.52 -0.17
C GLY A 110 -5.23 5.87 -1.23
N ASN A 111 -6.10 6.85 -0.94
CA ASN A 111 -7.10 7.29 -1.90
C ASN A 111 -6.52 8.24 -2.96
N PRO A 112 -7.12 8.31 -4.16
CA PRO A 112 -6.75 9.32 -5.15
C PRO A 112 -6.81 10.75 -4.58
N GLY A 113 -5.76 11.53 -4.85
CA GLY A 113 -5.62 12.90 -4.37
C GLY A 113 -4.90 13.05 -3.02
N GLU A 114 -4.66 11.94 -2.31
CA GLU A 114 -3.77 11.92 -1.16
C GLU A 114 -2.31 11.96 -1.61
N ARG A 115 -1.54 12.87 -1.01
CA ARG A 115 -0.18 13.18 -1.47
C ARG A 115 0.84 13.11 -0.35
N LEU A 116 2.04 12.66 -0.72
CA LEU A 116 3.25 12.72 0.07
C LEU A 116 4.15 13.83 -0.51
N GLN A 117 4.64 14.70 0.38
CA GLN A 117 5.61 15.72 0.08
C GLN A 117 6.90 15.42 0.85
N ILE A 118 8.02 15.34 0.13
CA ILE A 118 9.34 15.10 0.72
C ILE A 118 10.00 16.44 1.03
N SER A 119 10.60 16.55 2.20
CA SER A 119 11.49 17.65 2.59
C SER A 119 12.94 17.18 2.47
N GLY A 120 13.75 17.92 1.71
CA GLY A 120 15.18 17.63 1.54
C GLY A 120 15.64 16.95 0.25
N GLY A 121 14.75 16.80 -0.73
CA GLY A 121 15.12 16.30 -2.05
C GLY A 121 16.01 17.26 -2.84
N THR A 122 16.85 16.72 -3.71
CA THR A 122 17.70 17.51 -4.63
C THR A 122 16.90 17.98 -5.85
N PHE A 123 15.87 17.21 -6.24
CA PHE A 123 15.10 17.45 -7.46
C PHE A 123 13.83 18.29 -7.25
N GLY A 124 13.67 18.90 -6.07
CA GLY A 124 12.49 19.69 -5.74
C GLY A 124 11.31 18.83 -5.28
N ALA A 125 10.41 19.44 -4.50
CA ALA A 125 9.29 18.74 -3.87
C ALA A 125 8.17 18.44 -4.88
N PHE A 126 8.35 17.43 -5.72
CA PHE A 126 7.26 16.92 -6.54
C PHE A 126 6.24 16.17 -5.67
N PRO A 127 4.93 16.43 -5.84
CA PRO A 127 3.91 15.72 -5.09
C PRO A 127 3.85 14.25 -5.53
N LEU A 128 4.11 13.34 -4.60
CA LEU A 128 3.98 11.90 -4.79
C LEU A 128 2.57 11.48 -4.38
N SER A 129 1.93 10.58 -5.11
CA SER A 129 0.60 10.09 -4.75
C SER A 129 0.74 8.92 -3.78
N VAL A 130 -0.09 8.89 -2.75
CA VAL A 130 -0.19 7.70 -1.87
C VAL A 130 -1.14 6.72 -2.51
N THR A 131 -0.68 5.49 -2.76
CA THR A 131 -1.45 4.47 -3.49
C THR A 131 -1.96 3.35 -2.60
N GLY A 132 -1.40 3.20 -1.40
CA GLY A 132 -1.80 2.16 -0.47
C GLY A 132 -1.33 2.47 0.94
N VAL A 133 -2.15 2.12 1.92
CA VAL A 133 -1.83 2.24 3.34
C VAL A 133 -2.31 0.99 4.06
N TYR A 134 -1.39 0.32 4.74
CA TYR A 134 -1.65 -0.94 5.41
C TYR A 134 -1.10 -0.90 6.83
N ARG A 135 -1.95 -1.21 7.81
CA ARG A 135 -1.52 -1.34 9.20
C ARG A 135 -0.77 -2.65 9.40
N LEU A 136 0.40 -2.55 10.02
CA LEU A 136 1.24 -3.68 10.36
C LEU A 136 1.09 -4.02 11.85
N ASP A 137 0.99 -5.31 12.15
CA ASP A 137 1.36 -5.85 13.46
C ASP A 137 2.88 -6.07 13.55
N ALA A 138 3.38 -6.46 14.72
CA ALA A 138 4.82 -6.62 14.97
C ALA A 138 5.48 -7.71 14.12
N VAL A 139 4.76 -8.81 13.85
CA VAL A 139 5.26 -9.92 13.03
C VAL A 139 5.33 -9.48 11.57
N THR A 140 4.25 -8.88 11.06
CA THR A 140 4.18 -8.38 9.69
C THR A 140 5.18 -7.26 9.44
N GLN A 141 5.43 -6.38 10.42
CA GLN A 141 6.47 -5.35 10.33
C GLN A 141 7.86 -5.96 10.08
N THR A 142 8.19 -7.03 10.80
CA THR A 142 9.48 -7.73 10.64
C THR A 142 9.58 -8.36 9.24
N ALA A 143 8.50 -9.00 8.78
CA ALA A 143 8.43 -9.58 7.44
C ALA A 143 8.57 -8.53 6.33
N VAL A 144 7.93 -7.36 6.48
CA VAL A 144 8.06 -6.23 5.52
C VAL A 144 9.50 -5.75 5.45
N ARG A 145 10.14 -5.52 6.60
CA ARG A 145 11.56 -5.12 6.63
C ARG A 145 12.45 -6.15 5.94
N ALA A 146 12.26 -7.43 6.24
CA ALA A 146 13.01 -8.52 5.62
C ALA A 146 12.82 -8.55 4.09
N HIS A 147 11.59 -8.37 3.63
CA HIS A 147 11.27 -8.35 2.20
C HIS A 147 12.02 -7.25 1.45
N PHE A 148 12.17 -6.07 2.05
CA PHE A 148 12.89 -4.95 1.45
C PHE A 148 14.39 -4.92 1.78
N GLY A 149 14.95 -6.01 2.32
CA GLY A 149 16.38 -6.10 2.63
C GLY A 149 16.83 -5.24 3.82
N GLN A 150 15.88 -4.81 4.65
CA GLN A 150 16.08 -4.00 5.85
C GLN A 150 15.83 -4.79 7.14
N ALA A 151 15.85 -6.13 7.08
CA ALA A 151 15.86 -6.93 8.30
C ALA A 151 17.15 -6.62 9.08
N VAL A 152 16.98 -6.02 10.25
CA VAL A 152 17.99 -6.16 11.29
C VAL A 152 18.02 -7.65 11.61
N ALA A 153 19.16 -8.31 11.44
CA ALA A 153 19.33 -9.67 11.92
C ALA A 153 18.89 -9.69 13.38
N GLN A 154 17.82 -10.43 13.69
CA GLN A 154 17.51 -10.70 15.08
C GLN A 154 18.78 -11.39 15.63
N PRO A 155 19.36 -10.91 16.74
CA PRO A 155 20.28 -11.74 17.49
C PRO A 155 19.57 -13.09 17.65
N PRO A 156 20.24 -14.24 17.43
CA PRO A 156 19.61 -15.52 17.63
C PRO A 156 18.86 -15.45 18.96
N LEU A 157 17.56 -15.78 18.95
CA LEU A 157 16.84 -16.06 20.18
C LEU A 157 17.79 -16.96 20.99
N PRO A 158 18.04 -16.67 22.28
CA PRO A 158 18.87 -17.56 23.08
C PRO A 158 18.30 -18.95 22.85
N GLU A 159 19.07 -19.77 22.13
CA GLU A 159 18.79 -21.19 22.02
C GLU A 159 18.75 -21.63 23.48
N ASP A 160 17.74 -22.39 23.87
CA ASP A 160 17.61 -22.94 25.21
C ASP A 160 18.76 -23.93 25.45
N GLU A 161 20.01 -23.45 25.47
CA GLU A 161 21.25 -24.16 25.83
C GLU A 161 21.35 -24.29 27.36
N ASP A 162 20.22 -24.46 28.03
CA ASP A 162 20.15 -24.79 29.46
C ASP A 162 18.94 -25.68 29.80
N ALA A 163 18.36 -26.37 28.82
CA ALA A 163 17.45 -27.50 29.07
C ALA A 163 18.20 -28.83 29.34
N GLY A 164 19.54 -28.77 29.48
CA GLY A 164 20.40 -29.92 29.83
C GLY A 164 20.87 -29.95 31.29
N ALA A 165 20.57 -28.93 32.09
CA ALA A 165 21.08 -28.80 33.48
C ALA A 165 20.06 -29.18 34.58
N ILE A 166 18.97 -29.89 34.23
CA ILE A 166 17.93 -30.31 35.19
C ILE A 166 17.86 -31.83 35.43
N GLU A 167 18.86 -32.62 34.99
CA GLU A 167 19.02 -34.04 35.34
C GLU A 167 20.26 -34.35 36.21
N GLU A 168 20.90 -33.36 36.86
CA GLU A 168 21.99 -33.58 37.82
C GLU A 168 21.73 -32.93 39.20
N LEU A 169 20.47 -32.73 39.57
CA LEU A 169 20.06 -32.27 40.91
C LEU A 169 18.99 -33.16 41.56
N VAL A 170 18.62 -34.28 40.92
CA VAL A 170 17.64 -35.25 41.46
C VAL A 170 18.31 -36.46 42.10
N THR A 171 19.62 -36.66 41.91
CA THR A 171 20.37 -37.82 42.43
C THR A 171 21.03 -37.62 43.81
N GLU A 172 21.02 -36.41 44.39
CA GLU A 172 21.61 -36.18 45.73
C GLU A 172 20.61 -36.24 46.89
N ILE A 173 19.34 -36.56 46.64
CA ILE A 173 18.30 -36.66 47.71
C ILE A 173 18.05 -38.12 48.16
N GLU A 174 18.65 -39.12 47.50
CA GLU A 174 18.44 -40.54 47.87
C GLU A 174 19.48 -41.12 48.86
N GLU A 175 20.47 -40.33 49.33
CA GLU A 175 21.47 -40.80 50.33
C GLU A 175 21.22 -40.26 51.76
N GLU A 176 19.98 -39.93 52.13
CA GLU A 176 19.60 -39.64 53.53
C GLU A 176 18.47 -40.54 54.06
N GLU A 177 18.32 -41.75 53.49
CA GLU A 177 17.47 -42.78 54.09
C GLU A 177 18.07 -44.19 53.95
N ASN A 178 19.29 -44.39 54.46
CA ASN A 178 19.73 -45.69 55.00
C ASN A 178 20.83 -45.57 56.07
#